data_AF-A0A351EKL0-F1
#
_entry.id   AF-A0A351EKL0-F1
#
_cell.length_a   1.000
_cell.length_b   1.000
_cell.length_c   1.000
_cell.angle_alpha   90.00
_cell.angle_beta   90.00
_cell.angle_gamma   90.00
#
_symmetry.space_group_name_H-M   'P 1'
#
loop_
_entity.id
_entity.type
_entity.pdbx_description
1 polymer ?
#
loop_
_entity_poly.entity_id
_entity_poly.type
_entity_poly.pdbx_seq_one_letter_code
_entity_poly.pdbx_strand_id
1 'polypeptide(L)'
;MADTEQNVAIDLGKYQLGWSDEEDYVYKPQKGLSEDIIREMSFLKKEPEWMLDFRLRSYEIFKRKPMPNWGGDTSEIFFDDIYYYIKPTEGQVDAWE
;
A
#
# COMPACT_ATOMS: atom_id res chain seq x y z
N MET A 1 2.65 -15.62 -57.21
CA MET A 1 2.09 -15.95 -55.89
C MET A 1 3.19 -15.64 -54.89
N ALA A 2 3.19 -14.43 -54.33
CA ALA A 2 4.14 -14.01 -53.31
C ALA A 2 3.28 -13.48 -52.17
N ASP A 3 3.16 -14.29 -51.12
CA ASP A 3 2.38 -13.97 -49.94
C ASP A 3 3.12 -12.88 -49.17
N THR A 4 2.53 -11.69 -49.15
CA THR A 4 3.02 -10.54 -48.38
C THR A 4 2.67 -10.75 -46.92
N GLU A 5 3.67 -11.04 -46.08
CA GLU A 5 3.53 -11.09 -44.63
C GLU A 5 3.20 -9.68 -44.08
N GLN A 6 1.96 -9.48 -43.67
CA GLN A 6 1.49 -8.28 -42.99
C GLN A 6 2.09 -8.22 -41.59
N ASN A 7 3.09 -7.35 -41.39
CA ASN A 7 3.58 -6.97 -40.07
C ASN A 7 2.49 -6.15 -39.35
N VAL A 8 1.65 -6.82 -38.55
CA VAL A 8 0.71 -6.14 -37.65
C VAL A 8 1.50 -5.60 -36.47
N ALA A 9 2.00 -4.37 -36.61
CA ALA A 9 2.53 -3.62 -35.48
C ALA A 9 1.39 -3.38 -34.49
N ILE A 10 1.44 -4.04 -33.34
CA ILE A 10 0.49 -3.82 -32.24
C ILE A 10 0.89 -2.48 -31.60
N ASP A 11 0.13 -1.43 -31.92
CA ASP A 11 0.22 -0.14 -31.24
C ASP A 11 -0.27 -0.31 -29.79
N LEU A 12 0.67 -0.36 -28.84
CA LEU A 12 0.42 -0.36 -27.40
C LEU A 12 0.11 1.06 -26.88
N GLY A 13 -0.49 1.91 -27.74
CA GLY A 13 -0.97 3.24 -27.39
C GLY A 13 -1.65 3.19 -26.03
N LYS A 14 -1.06 3.95 -25.08
CA LYS A 14 -1.48 4.08 -23.68
C LYS A 14 -2.97 3.79 -23.54
N TYR A 15 -3.30 2.74 -22.79
CA TYR A 15 -4.66 2.37 -22.38
C TYR A 15 -5.55 3.63 -22.31
N GLN A 16 -6.39 3.85 -23.32
CA GLN A 16 -7.16 5.10 -23.48
C GLN A 16 -8.28 5.23 -22.44
N LEU A 17 -8.61 4.12 -21.77
CA LEU A 17 -9.60 4.00 -20.72
C LEU A 17 -8.92 4.04 -19.35
N GLY A 18 -8.15 5.10 -19.10
CA GLY A 18 -7.43 5.34 -17.84
C GLY A 18 -8.39 5.68 -16.70
N TRP A 19 -9.25 4.73 -16.33
CA TRP A 19 -10.05 4.84 -15.12
C TRP A 19 -9.12 4.87 -13.91
N SER A 20 -9.03 6.03 -13.29
CA SER A 20 -8.52 6.22 -11.94
C SER A 20 -9.57 7.02 -11.19
N ASP A 21 -10.14 6.45 -10.15
CA ASP A 21 -11.01 7.21 -9.26
C ASP A 21 -10.17 8.29 -8.56
N GLU A 22 -10.72 9.48 -8.39
CA GLU A 22 -10.05 10.53 -7.62
C GLU A 22 -9.90 10.08 -6.16
N GLU A 23 -8.67 10.07 -5.66
CA GLU A 23 -8.36 9.64 -4.29
C GLU A 23 -8.80 10.68 -3.24
N ASP A 24 -10.07 10.69 -2.89
CA ASP A 24 -10.60 11.50 -1.79
C ASP A 24 -10.40 10.77 -0.46
N TYR A 25 -9.19 10.74 0.10
CA TYR A 25 -8.97 10.13 1.42
C TYR A 25 -9.20 11.15 2.54
N VAL A 26 -9.96 10.75 3.57
CA VAL A 26 -10.18 11.59 4.78
C VAL A 26 -8.88 11.89 5.51
N TYR A 27 -7.90 10.99 5.37
CA TYR A 27 -6.62 11.09 6.04
C TYR A 27 -5.55 10.36 5.21
N LYS A 28 -4.58 11.12 4.69
CA LYS A 28 -3.35 10.62 4.06
C LYS A 28 -2.23 10.68 5.12
N PRO A 29 -1.85 9.56 5.75
CA PRO A 29 -0.68 9.57 6.63
C PRO A 29 0.59 9.84 5.85
N GLN A 30 1.64 10.19 6.59
CA GLN A 30 2.98 10.23 6.05
C GLN A 30 3.41 8.83 5.56
N LYS A 31 4.23 8.81 4.52
CA LYS A 31 4.87 7.57 4.06
C LYS A 31 5.85 7.06 5.11
N GLY A 32 6.02 5.74 5.13
CA GLY A 32 7.02 5.07 5.95
C GLY A 32 6.48 4.57 7.28
N LEU A 33 7.39 3.96 8.06
CA LEU A 33 7.04 3.31 9.32
C LEU A 33 7.80 3.96 10.48
N SER A 34 7.08 4.73 11.30
CA SER A 34 7.60 5.37 12.50
C SER A 34 6.71 5.10 13.71
N GLU A 35 7.25 5.31 14.91
CA GLU A 35 6.48 5.26 16.14
C GLU A 35 5.34 6.28 16.15
N ASP A 36 5.57 7.49 15.64
CA ASP A 36 4.56 8.54 15.56
C ASP A 36 3.39 8.12 14.68
N ILE A 37 3.67 7.54 13.50
CA ILE A 37 2.64 7.00 12.60
C ILE A 37 1.83 5.91 13.30
N ILE A 38 2.49 5.00 14.03
CA ILE A 38 1.80 3.93 14.77
C ILE A 38 0.86 4.50 15.83
N ARG A 39 1.31 5.51 16.59
CA ARG A 39 0.51 6.17 17.63
C ARG A 39 -0.69 6.90 17.03
N GLU A 40 -0.46 7.64 15.95
CA GLU A 40 -1.50 8.36 15.23
C GLU A 40 -2.55 7.39 14.65
N MET A 41 -2.09 6.31 14.02
CA MET A 41 -2.96 5.27 13.46
C MET A 41 -3.82 4.60 14.54
N SER A 42 -3.22 4.31 15.71
CA SER A 42 -3.94 3.72 16.85
C SER A 42 -5.00 4.69 17.41
N PHE A 43 -4.67 5.98 17.51
CA PHE A 43 -5.60 7.04 17.92
C PHE A 43 -6.78 7.16 16.95
N LEU A 44 -6.52 7.21 15.63
CA LEU A 44 -7.55 7.30 14.60
C LEU A 44 -8.52 6.10 14.63
N LYS A 45 -7.99 4.92 14.95
CA LYS A 45 -8.75 3.68 15.04
C LYS A 45 -9.42 3.46 16.41
N LYS A 46 -9.18 4.33 17.39
CA LYS A 46 -9.67 4.19 18.77
C LYS A 46 -9.36 2.81 19.36
N GLU A 47 -8.16 2.30 19.09
CA GLU A 47 -7.74 0.99 19.57
C GLU A 47 -7.51 1.02 21.10
N PRO A 48 -7.72 -0.11 21.80
CA PRO A 48 -7.39 -0.21 23.22
C PRO A 48 -5.87 -0.13 23.45
N GLU A 49 -5.45 0.32 24.63
CA GLU A 49 -4.03 0.56 24.98
C GLU A 49 -3.11 -0.64 24.69
N TRP A 50 -3.56 -1.86 25.02
CA TRP A 50 -2.77 -3.07 24.79
C TRP A 50 -2.43 -3.31 23.31
N MET A 51 -3.28 -2.85 22.38
CA MET A 51 -3.02 -2.94 20.93
C MET A 51 -1.92 -1.96 20.52
N LEU A 52 -1.94 -0.74 21.05
CA LEU A 52 -0.87 0.23 20.81
C LEU A 52 0.47 -0.33 21.31
N ASP A 53 0.51 -0.83 22.54
CA ASP A 53 1.72 -1.41 23.12
C ASP A 53 2.23 -2.62 22.33
N PHE A 54 1.32 -3.45 21.83
CA PHE A 54 1.66 -4.57 20.96
C PHE A 54 2.29 -4.10 19.64
N ARG A 55 1.72 -3.07 19.00
CA ARG A 55 2.26 -2.50 17.76
C ARG A 55 3.63 -1.88 17.97
N LEU A 56 3.80 -1.10 19.04
CA LEU A 56 5.09 -0.45 19.37
C LEU A 56 6.19 -1.47 19.64
N ARG A 57 5.89 -2.53 20.42
CA ARG A 57 6.84 -3.63 20.63
C ARG A 57 7.18 -4.36 19.33
N SER A 58 6.19 -4.56 18.44
CA SER A 58 6.42 -5.21 17.16
C SER A 58 7.31 -4.37 16.24
N TYR A 59 7.13 -3.05 16.23
CA TYR A 59 7.98 -2.12 15.49
C TYR A 59 9.44 -2.15 15.98
N GLU A 60 9.64 -2.15 17.30
CA GLU A 60 10.97 -2.29 17.89
C GLU A 60 11.65 -3.62 17.52
N ILE A 61 10.89 -4.71 17.51
CA ILE A 61 11.38 -6.02 17.08
C ILE A 61 11.72 -6.01 15.58
N PHE A 62 10.87 -5.41 14.75
CA PHE A 62 11.08 -5.28 13.31
C PHE A 62 12.40 -4.56 13.01
N LYS A 63 12.66 -3.40 13.64
CA LYS A 63 13.92 -2.65 13.48
C LYS A 63 15.18 -3.42 13.86
N ARG A 64 15.06 -4.37 14.80
CA ARG A 64 16.19 -5.17 15.29
C ARG A 64 16.44 -6.41 14.44
N LYS A 65 15.45 -6.85 13.66
CA LYS A 65 15.58 -8.06 12.84
C LYS A 65 16.25 -7.70 11.51
N PRO A 66 17.30 -8.43 11.10
CA PRO A 66 17.81 -8.28 9.75
C PRO A 66 16.78 -8.78 8.74
N MET A 67 16.88 -8.28 7.50
CA MET A 67 16.10 -8.83 6.40
C MET A 67 16.40 -10.33 6.23
N PRO A 68 15.38 -11.17 6.02
CA PRO A 68 15.58 -12.61 5.87
C PRO A 68 16.36 -12.93 4.59
N ASN A 69 17.26 -13.92 4.66
CA ASN A 69 18.04 -14.39 3.51
C ASN A 69 17.39 -15.58 2.79
N TRP A 70 16.12 -15.87 3.09
CA TRP A 70 15.36 -16.97 2.52
C TRP A 70 14.09 -16.42 1.88
N GLY A 71 13.63 -17.05 0.79
CA GLY A 71 12.49 -16.59 0.02
C GLY A 71 12.89 -15.80 -1.23
N GLY A 72 11.97 -14.97 -1.73
CA GLY A 72 12.21 -14.09 -2.87
C GLY A 72 13.16 -12.94 -2.52
N ASP A 73 13.66 -12.26 -3.55
CA ASP A 73 14.47 -11.06 -3.35
C ASP A 73 13.62 -9.94 -2.71
N THR A 74 14.16 -9.32 -1.66
CA THR A 74 13.53 -8.23 -0.90
C THR A 74 14.31 -6.93 -1.00
N SER A 75 15.34 -6.89 -1.86
CA SER A 75 16.20 -5.71 -2.08
C SER A 75 15.44 -4.48 -2.56
N GLU A 76 14.31 -4.68 -3.26
CA GLU A 76 13.46 -3.61 -3.79
C GLU A 76 12.34 -3.18 -2.82
N ILE A 77 12.32 -3.67 -1.58
CA ILE A 77 11.32 -3.25 -0.59
C ILE A 77 11.79 -1.99 0.11
N PHE A 78 11.20 -0.86 -0.27
CA PHE A 78 11.42 0.45 0.36
C PHE A 78 10.37 0.71 1.43
N PHE A 79 10.60 0.26 2.66
CA PHE A 79 9.64 0.41 3.77
C PHE A 79 9.25 1.86 4.06
N ASP A 80 10.17 2.81 3.82
CA ASP A 80 9.92 4.24 4.02
C ASP A 80 9.00 4.87 2.96
N ASP A 81 8.73 4.16 1.86
CA ASP A 81 7.88 4.64 0.75
C ASP A 81 6.47 4.02 0.74
N ILE A 82 6.12 3.23 1.77
CA ILE A 82 4.84 2.55 1.88
C ILE A 82 3.86 3.41 2.70
N TYR A 83 2.61 3.51 2.24
CA TYR A 83 1.49 3.98 3.06
C TYR A 83 0.90 2.81 3.86
N TYR A 84 1.16 2.76 5.17
CA TYR A 84 0.72 1.65 6.02
C TYR A 84 -0.75 1.71 6.42
N TYR A 85 -1.37 2.87 6.29
CA TYR A 85 -2.77 3.07 6.59
C TYR A 85 -3.33 4.12 5.66
N ILE A 86 -4.53 3.87 5.15
CA ILE A 86 -5.29 4.90 4.45
C ILE A 86 -6.70 4.75 4.99
N LYS A 87 -7.24 5.84 5.53
CA LYS A 87 -8.61 5.83 6.02
C LYS A 87 -9.54 6.12 4.84
N PRO A 88 -10.42 5.18 4.44
CA PRO A 88 -11.39 5.44 3.38
C PRO A 88 -12.40 6.51 3.81
N THR A 89 -12.93 7.21 2.82
CA THR A 89 -13.96 8.26 2.91
C THR A 89 -15.35 7.72 3.17
N GLU A 90 -15.61 6.49 2.74
CA GLU A 90 -16.94 5.93 2.85
C GLU A 90 -17.13 5.18 4.17
N GLY A 91 -18.29 5.44 4.78
CA GLY A 91 -18.76 4.69 5.92
C GLY A 91 -18.97 3.22 5.58
N GLN A 92 -19.07 2.39 6.61
CA GLN A 92 -19.41 0.98 6.44
C GLN A 92 -20.72 0.86 5.65
N VAL A 93 -20.64 0.23 4.47
CA VAL A 93 -21.82 -0.13 3.67
C VAL A 93 -22.32 -1.49 4.13
N ASP A 94 -23.58 -1.58 4.53
CA ASP A 94 -24.19 -2.82 5.01
C ASP A 94 -24.77 -3.68 3.87
N ALA A 95 -24.77 -3.16 2.62
CA ALA A 95 -25.21 -3.85 1.44
C ALA A 95 -24.43 -3.39 0.20
N TRP A 96 -24.10 -4.34 -0.67
CA TRP A 96 -23.54 -4.11 -2.00
C TRP A 96 -24.71 -4.14 -3.00
N GLU A 97 -25.38 -3.01 -3.23
CA GLU A 97 -26.31 -2.84 -4.37
C GLU A 97 -25.71 -1.95 -5.45
#